data_AF-A0A2V9D1Q4-F1
#
_entry.id   AF-A0A2V9D1Q4-F1
#
_cell.length_a   1.000
_cell.length_b   1.000
_cell.length_c   1.000
_cell.angle_alpha   90.00
_cell.angle_beta   90.00
_cell.angle_gamma   90.00
#
_symmetry.space_group_name_H-M   'P 1'
#
loop_
_entity.id
_entity.type
_entity.pdbx_description
1 polymer ?
#
loop_
_entity_poly.entity_id
_entity_poly.type
_entity_poly.pdbx_seq_one_letter_code
_entity_poly.pdbx_strand_id
1 'polypeptide(L)'
;MLIMSRLGNGWLWYSLGIFVLICGGQNRYRAFFAGALSALVAILIFQRVKPLSRRRRPCEIEPHCWAVISPPDRFSFPSGHAMTSFAIAVAVGSFYPQCQPCLLAVAALIAVSRIIVGMHFLTDIVVGALMGSLVGYLSVWLFL
;
A
#
# COMPACT_ATOMS: atom_id res chain seq x y z
N MET A 1 -11.36 -4.63 -13.34
CA MET A 1 -11.41 -4.25 -11.91
C MET A 1 -10.85 -5.31 -10.96
N LEU A 2 -11.18 -6.60 -11.12
CA LEU A 2 -10.59 -7.70 -10.30
C LEU A 2 -9.04 -7.77 -10.37
N ILE A 3 -8.46 -7.50 -11.54
CA ILE A 3 -6.99 -7.54 -11.73
C ILE A 3 -6.29 -6.46 -10.89
N MET A 4 -6.79 -5.23 -10.85
CA MET A 4 -6.25 -4.18 -9.97
C MET A 4 -6.45 -4.50 -8.49
N SER A 5 -7.55 -5.19 -8.16
CA SER A 5 -7.72 -5.68 -6.79
C SER A 5 -6.69 -6.73 -6.39
N ARG A 6 -6.32 -7.64 -7.31
CA ARG A 6 -5.27 -8.65 -7.13
C ARG A 6 -3.86 -8.06 -7.15
N LEU A 7 -3.61 -7.03 -7.97
CA LEU A 7 -2.32 -6.31 -7.98
C LEU A 7 -2.05 -5.62 -6.64
N GLY A 8 -3.11 -5.15 -5.96
CA GLY A 8 -3.02 -4.66 -4.60
C GLY A 8 -2.70 -5.74 -3.55
N ASN A 9 -2.87 -7.04 -3.83
CA ASN A 9 -2.58 -8.13 -2.89
C ASN A 9 -1.09 -8.47 -2.79
N GLY A 10 -0.21 -7.50 -3.06
CA GLY A 10 1.24 -7.64 -2.96
C GLY A 10 1.92 -8.17 -4.23
N TRP A 11 1.21 -8.80 -5.17
CA TRP A 11 1.81 -9.38 -6.39
C TRP A 11 2.60 -8.37 -7.23
N LEU A 12 2.04 -7.18 -7.43
CA LEU A 12 2.73 -6.08 -8.14
C LEU A 12 4.03 -5.71 -7.42
N TRP A 13 3.96 -5.59 -6.10
CA TRP A 13 5.11 -5.19 -5.28
C TRP A 13 6.18 -6.29 -5.18
N TYR A 14 5.79 -7.57 -5.17
CA TYR A 14 6.73 -8.69 -5.29
C TYR A 14 7.44 -8.69 -6.65
N SER A 15 6.69 -8.47 -7.75
CA SER A 15 7.31 -8.34 -9.07
C SER A 15 8.26 -7.14 -9.16
N LEU A 16 7.89 -6.01 -8.54
CA LEU A 16 8.78 -4.84 -8.44
C LEU A 16 10.05 -5.19 -7.65
N GLY A 17 9.92 -5.90 -6.52
CA GLY A 17 11.07 -6.32 -5.72
C GLY A 17 12.04 -7.20 -6.51
N ILE A 18 11.53 -8.18 -7.26
CA ILE A 18 12.34 -9.04 -8.14
C ILE A 18 13.00 -8.19 -9.24
N PHE A 19 12.23 -7.30 -9.87
CA PHE A 19 12.76 -6.41 -10.90
C PHE A 19 13.89 -5.51 -10.37
N VAL A 20 13.74 -4.95 -9.17
CA VAL A 20 14.79 -4.15 -8.50
C VAL A 20 16.03 -4.99 -8.23
N LEU A 21 15.91 -6.25 -7.81
CA LEU A 21 17.07 -7.13 -7.57
C LEU A 21 17.85 -7.44 -8.86
N ILE A 22 17.15 -7.60 -9.99
CA ILE A 22 17.76 -7.92 -11.28
C ILE A 22 18.35 -6.66 -11.93
N CYS A 23 17.58 -5.56 -11.96
CA CYS A 23 17.87 -4.37 -12.79
C CYS A 23 18.27 -3.11 -12.00
N GLY A 24 18.21 -3.12 -10.67
CA GLY A 24 18.39 -1.93 -9.81
C GLY A 24 19.83 -1.42 -9.62
N GLY A 25 20.81 -1.93 -10.38
CA GLY A 25 22.19 -1.46 -10.32
C GLY A 25 22.83 -1.56 -8.93
N GLN A 26 23.56 -0.53 -8.52
CA GLN A 26 24.33 -0.52 -7.26
C GLN A 26 23.44 -0.44 -6.00
N ASN A 27 22.29 0.24 -6.10
CA ASN A 27 21.38 0.45 -4.96
C ASN A 27 20.33 -0.66 -4.78
N ARG A 28 20.37 -1.72 -5.61
CA ARG A 28 19.35 -2.79 -5.62
C ARG A 28 19.04 -3.38 -4.25
N TYR A 29 20.06 -3.74 -3.47
CA TYR A 29 19.86 -4.39 -2.17
C TYR A 29 19.29 -3.39 -1.16
N ARG A 30 19.81 -2.17 -1.12
CA ARG A 30 19.33 -1.11 -0.23
C ARG A 30 17.85 -0.80 -0.50
N ALA A 31 17.49 -0.61 -1.77
CA ALA A 31 16.11 -0.36 -2.17
C ALA A 31 15.17 -1.54 -1.88
N PHE A 32 15.62 -2.77 -2.15
CA PHE A 32 14.85 -3.98 -1.87
C PHE A 32 14.59 -4.15 -0.37
N PHE A 33 15.63 -4.06 0.47
CA PHE A 33 15.47 -4.23 1.92
C PHE A 33 14.71 -3.08 2.56
N ALA A 34 14.92 -1.83 2.13
CA ALA A 34 14.13 -0.69 2.58
C ALA A 34 12.64 -0.87 2.23
N GLY A 35 12.32 -1.26 0.99
CA GLY A 35 10.94 -1.53 0.57
C GLY A 35 10.30 -2.72 1.29
N ALA A 36 11.06 -3.79 1.52
CA ALA A 36 10.58 -4.97 2.26
C ALA A 36 10.31 -4.63 3.73
N LEU A 37 11.23 -3.89 4.37
CA LEU A 37 11.07 -3.45 5.75
C LEU A 37 9.89 -2.48 5.89
N SER A 38 9.75 -1.52 4.97
CA SER A 38 8.63 -0.57 4.99
C SER A 38 7.28 -1.27 4.83
N ALA A 39 7.20 -2.27 3.95
CA ALA A 39 6.01 -3.10 3.78
C ALA A 39 5.68 -3.89 5.05
N LEU A 40 6.68 -4.53 5.66
CA LEU A 40 6.51 -5.30 6.90
C LEU A 40 6.00 -4.40 8.03
N VAL A 41 6.64 -3.25 8.24
CA VAL A 41 6.24 -2.29 9.28
C VAL A 41 4.83 -1.76 9.02
N ALA A 42 4.49 -1.41 7.78
CA ALA A 42 3.15 -0.98 7.41
C ALA A 42 2.10 -2.07 7.71
N ILE A 43 2.41 -3.34 7.40
CA ILE A 43 1.55 -4.49 7.70
C ILE A 43 1.29 -4.63 9.19
N LEU A 44 2.35 -4.60 9.99
CA LEU A 44 2.22 -4.68 11.45
C LEU A 44 1.38 -3.53 12.00
N ILE A 45 1.60 -2.30 11.52
CA ILE A 45 0.84 -1.14 11.98
C ILE A 45 -0.65 -1.30 11.68
N PHE A 46 -1.05 -1.54 10.42
CA PHE A 46 -2.49 -1.62 10.12
C PHE A 46 -3.14 -2.84 10.79
N GLN A 47 -2.43 -3.96 10.95
CA GLN A 47 -2.96 -5.13 11.66
C GLN A 47 -3.27 -4.82 13.13
N ARG A 48 -2.49 -3.94 13.76
CA ARG A 48 -2.72 -3.49 15.15
C ARG A 48 -3.79 -2.40 15.24
N VAL A 49 -3.84 -1.48 14.28
CA VAL A 49 -4.80 -0.37 14.30
C VAL A 49 -6.21 -0.80 13.89
N LYS A 50 -6.35 -1.72 12.94
CA LYS A 50 -7.67 -2.18 12.45
C LYS A 50 -8.63 -2.67 13.54
N PRO A 51 -8.26 -3.54 14.48
CA PRO A 51 -9.17 -3.97 15.54
C PRO A 51 -9.56 -2.85 16.51
N LEU A 52 -8.73 -1.81 16.62
CA LEU A 52 -9.00 -0.65 17.47
C LEU A 52 -10.01 0.31 16.85
N SER A 53 -9.99 0.46 15.52
CA SER A 53 -10.84 1.44 14.83
C SER A 53 -12.31 1.09 14.85
N ARG A 54 -12.65 -0.21 14.90
CA ARG A 54 -14.01 -0.75 14.85
C ARG A 54 -14.89 -0.16 13.72
N ARG A 55 -14.27 0.45 12.72
CA ARG A 55 -14.96 1.19 11.65
C ARG A 55 -15.54 0.21 10.65
N ARG A 56 -16.88 0.21 10.52
CA ARG A 56 -17.60 -0.58 9.52
C ARG A 56 -17.22 -0.12 8.11
N ARG A 57 -17.24 -1.06 7.16
CA ARG A 57 -16.94 -0.77 5.75
C ARG A 57 -18.11 -0.06 5.07
N PRO A 58 -17.87 0.74 4.02
CA PRO A 58 -18.96 1.32 3.24
C PRO A 58 -19.95 0.25 2.74
N CYS A 59 -19.44 -0.92 2.34
CA CYS A 59 -20.24 -2.05 1.89
C CYS A 59 -21.16 -2.70 2.94
N GLU A 60 -20.93 -2.44 4.23
CA GLU A 60 -21.79 -2.94 5.31
C GLU A 60 -22.88 -1.94 5.71
N ILE A 61 -22.76 -0.68 5.28
CA ILE A 61 -23.67 0.41 5.65
C ILE A 61 -24.75 0.57 4.58
N GLU A 62 -24.38 0.47 3.30
CA GLU A 62 -25.31 0.66 2.19
C GLU A 62 -25.63 -0.67 1.50
N PRO A 63 -26.89 -1.14 1.49
CA PRO A 63 -27.28 -2.43 0.89
C PRO A 63 -27.05 -2.51 -0.63
N HIS A 64 -26.78 -1.38 -1.31
CA HIS A 64 -26.50 -1.29 -2.74
C HIS A 64 -25.01 -1.10 -3.06
N CYS A 65 -24.12 -1.28 -2.08
CA CYS A 65 -22.70 -1.26 -2.37
C CYS A 65 -22.33 -2.43 -3.28
N TRP A 66 -21.90 -2.11 -4.51
CA TRP A 66 -21.39 -3.06 -5.51
C TRP A 66 -20.03 -3.64 -5.13
N ALA A 67 -19.86 -4.10 -3.88
CA ALA A 67 -18.67 -4.78 -3.44
C ALA A 67 -18.59 -6.14 -4.15
N VAL A 68 -17.89 -6.17 -5.28
CA VAL A 68 -17.69 -7.37 -6.11
C VAL A 68 -16.86 -8.45 -5.38
N ILE A 69 -16.25 -8.12 -4.23
CA ILE A 69 -15.29 -8.98 -3.52
C ILE A 69 -15.60 -8.96 -2.03
N SER A 70 -15.70 -10.15 -1.42
CA SER A 70 -15.89 -10.28 0.03
C SER A 70 -14.67 -9.72 0.79
N PRO A 71 -14.88 -8.85 1.80
CA PRO A 71 -13.78 -8.32 2.59
C PRO A 71 -13.09 -9.43 3.42
N PRO A 72 -11.75 -9.47 3.44
CA PRO A 72 -11.01 -10.46 4.23
C PRO A 72 -11.12 -10.22 5.75
N ASP A 73 -11.57 -9.02 6.15
CA ASP A 73 -11.66 -8.58 7.53
C ASP A 73 -12.76 -7.54 7.76
N ARG A 74 -13.26 -7.44 9.01
CA ARG A 74 -14.46 -6.66 9.37
C ARG A 74 -14.26 -5.14 9.42
N PHE A 75 -13.03 -4.64 9.44
CA PHE A 75 -12.75 -3.21 9.67
C PHE A 75 -12.15 -2.51 8.46
N SER A 76 -12.61 -1.27 8.21
CA SER A 76 -12.20 -0.47 7.05
C SER A 76 -10.97 0.40 7.32
N PHE A 77 -10.74 0.84 8.55
CA PHE A 77 -9.68 1.82 8.86
C PHE A 77 -8.47 1.20 9.55
N PRO A 78 -7.23 1.53 9.12
CA PRO A 78 -6.85 2.25 7.90
C PRO A 78 -6.81 1.31 6.67
N SER A 79 -6.69 1.87 5.46
CA SER A 79 -6.54 1.07 4.24
C SER A 79 -5.15 0.43 4.17
N GLY A 80 -5.10 -0.90 4.36
CA GLY A 80 -3.85 -1.67 4.27
C GLY A 80 -3.22 -1.59 2.88
N HIS A 81 -4.03 -1.69 1.81
CA HIS A 81 -3.57 -1.55 0.42
C HIS A 81 -2.95 -0.19 0.14
N ALA A 82 -3.53 0.90 0.65
CA ALA A 82 -2.95 2.23 0.50
C ALA A 82 -1.65 2.32 1.30
N MET A 83 -1.66 1.89 2.56
CA MET A 83 -0.50 1.99 3.44
C MET A 83 0.73 1.25 2.91
N THR A 84 0.58 0.00 2.48
CA THR A 84 1.70 -0.77 1.92
C THR A 84 2.17 -0.22 0.58
N SER A 85 1.24 0.20 -0.30
CA SER A 85 1.58 0.72 -1.62
C SER A 85 2.39 2.00 -1.55
N PHE A 86 1.97 2.94 -0.69
CA PHE A 86 2.71 4.19 -0.49
C PHE A 86 4.04 3.97 0.26
N ALA A 87 4.10 3.03 1.23
CA ALA A 87 5.34 2.70 1.93
C ALA A 87 6.42 2.16 0.98
N ILE A 88 6.05 1.25 0.07
CA ILE A 88 6.99 0.68 -0.90
C ILE A 88 7.34 1.71 -1.97
N ALA A 89 6.36 2.46 -2.50
CA ALA A 89 6.59 3.48 -3.51
C ALA A 89 7.57 4.57 -3.04
N VAL A 90 7.42 5.06 -1.81
CA VAL A 90 8.34 6.04 -1.22
C VAL A 90 9.71 5.42 -0.98
N ALA A 91 9.77 4.25 -0.33
CA ALA A 91 11.05 3.63 0.00
C ALA A 91 11.90 3.30 -1.23
N VAL A 92 11.30 2.66 -2.24
CA VAL A 92 12.00 2.32 -3.49
C VAL A 92 12.28 3.58 -4.32
N GLY A 93 11.31 4.51 -4.37
CA GLY A 93 11.45 5.78 -5.11
C GLY A 93 12.61 6.65 -4.61
N SER A 94 12.94 6.61 -3.32
CA SER A 94 14.09 7.35 -2.77
C SER A 94 15.44 6.89 -3.32
N PHE A 95 15.57 5.63 -3.74
CA PHE A 95 16.80 5.13 -4.37
C PHE A 95 16.79 5.29 -5.90
N TYR A 96 15.61 5.47 -6.51
CA TYR A 96 15.43 5.68 -7.95
C TYR A 96 14.51 6.89 -8.21
N PRO A 97 15.01 8.13 -8.03
CA PRO A 97 14.20 9.34 -8.10
C PRO A 97 13.44 9.51 -9.43
N GLN A 98 14.01 9.01 -10.53
CA GLN A 98 13.39 9.05 -11.86
C GLN A 98 12.09 8.22 -11.92
N CYS A 99 12.00 7.15 -11.13
CA CYS A 99 10.85 6.25 -11.10
C CYS A 99 9.80 6.65 -10.05
N GLN A 100 10.14 7.52 -9.11
CA GLN A 100 9.28 7.88 -7.98
C GLN A 100 7.90 8.41 -8.39
N PRO A 101 7.74 9.31 -9.39
CA PRO A 101 6.42 9.78 -9.81
C PRO A 101 5.54 8.64 -10.35
N CYS A 102 6.15 7.70 -11.09
CA CYS A 102 5.45 6.54 -11.63
C CYS A 102 5.00 5.59 -10.50
N LEU A 103 5.87 5.31 -9.53
CA LEU A 103 5.55 4.45 -8.39
C LEU A 103 4.42 5.04 -7.53
N LEU A 104 4.44 6.36 -7.29
CA LEU A 104 3.37 7.06 -6.57
C LEU A 104 2.06 7.09 -7.36
N ALA A 105 2.11 7.25 -8.68
CA ALA A 105 0.92 7.16 -9.53
C ALA A 105 0.29 5.76 -9.46
N VAL A 106 1.09 4.69 -9.50
CA VAL A 106 0.61 3.32 -9.33
C VAL A 106 0.00 3.11 -7.94
N ALA A 107 0.65 3.60 -6.88
CA ALA A 107 0.12 3.52 -5.52
C ALA A 107 -1.22 4.27 -5.38
N ALA A 108 -1.33 5.46 -6.00
CA ALA A 108 -2.58 6.23 -6.03
C ALA A 108 -3.68 5.50 -6.79
N LEU A 109 -3.39 4.89 -7.95
CA LEU A 109 -4.36 4.09 -8.70
C LEU A 109 -4.87 2.89 -7.89
N ILE A 110 -3.97 2.19 -7.17
CA ILE A 110 -4.35 1.10 -6.27
C ILE A 110 -5.25 1.64 -5.15
N ALA A 111 -4.93 2.79 -4.58
CA ALA A 111 -5.72 3.39 -3.51
C ALA A 111 -7.12 3.82 -3.98
N VAL A 112 -7.22 4.52 -5.12
CA VAL A 112 -8.49 4.94 -5.73
C VAL A 112 -9.36 3.73 -6.08
N SER A 113 -8.75 2.63 -6.53
CA SER A 113 -9.50 1.39 -6.81
C SER A 113 -10.27 0.88 -5.58
N ARG A 114 -9.81 1.18 -4.35
CA ARG A 114 -10.50 0.77 -3.12
C ARG A 114 -11.74 1.59 -2.80
N ILE A 115 -11.77 2.85 -3.25
CA ILE A 115 -12.96 3.71 -3.18
C ILE A 115 -14.00 3.19 -4.17
N ILE A 116 -13.57 2.94 -5.41
CA ILE A 116 -14.47 2.54 -6.50
C ILE A 116 -15.13 1.19 -6.19
N VAL A 117 -14.40 0.24 -5.58
CA VAL A 117 -14.95 -1.06 -5.17
C VAL A 117 -15.80 -0.95 -3.88
N GLY A 118 -15.86 0.22 -3.24
CA GLY A 118 -16.67 0.45 -2.04
C GLY A 118 -16.09 -0.17 -0.76
N MET A 119 -14.79 -0.47 -0.73
CA MET A 119 -14.16 -1.19 0.38
C MET A 119 -13.66 -0.27 1.50
N HIS A 120 -13.37 0.99 1.15
CA HIS A 120 -12.74 1.96 2.03
C HIS A 120 -13.29 3.35 1.78
N PHE A 121 -13.41 4.14 2.84
CA PHE A 121 -13.70 5.56 2.72
C PHE A 121 -12.47 6.32 2.22
N LEU A 122 -12.68 7.50 1.63
CA LEU A 122 -11.58 8.40 1.24
C LEU A 122 -10.63 8.69 2.42
N THR A 123 -11.19 8.87 3.63
CA THR A 123 -10.41 9.08 4.85
C THR A 123 -9.52 7.89 5.22
N ASP A 124 -9.96 6.65 4.99
CA ASP A 124 -9.15 5.45 5.24
C ASP A 124 -7.92 5.41 4.34
N ILE A 125 -8.05 5.93 3.11
CA ILE A 125 -7.01 5.98 2.09
C ILE A 125 -6.03 7.12 2.36
N VAL A 126 -6.52 8.32 2.67
CA VAL A 126 -5.66 9.48 2.96
C VAL A 126 -4.77 9.16 4.15
N VAL A 127 -5.34 8.64 5.24
CA VAL A 127 -4.55 8.25 6.42
C VAL A 127 -3.60 7.09 6.08
N GLY A 128 -4.07 6.07 5.36
CA GLY A 128 -3.21 4.98 4.92
C GLY A 128 -2.01 5.47 4.10
N ALA A 129 -2.24 6.36 3.13
CA ALA A 129 -1.19 6.93 2.28
C ALA A 129 -0.18 7.77 3.07
N LEU A 130 -0.65 8.62 4.00
CA LEU A 130 0.23 9.42 4.86
C LEU A 130 1.08 8.53 5.77
N MET A 131 0.47 7.58 6.47
CA MET A 131 1.21 6.67 7.34
C MET A 131 2.18 5.79 6.55
N GLY A 132 1.74 5.28 5.40
CA GLY A 132 2.58 4.49 4.50
C GLY A 132 3.80 5.29 4.02
N SER A 133 3.58 6.51 3.55
CA SER A 133 4.67 7.39 3.08
C SER A 133 5.67 7.70 4.18
N LEU A 134 5.20 7.95 5.41
CA LEU A 134 6.06 8.17 6.58
C LEU A 134 6.92 6.92 6.88
N VAL A 135 6.30 5.74 6.90
CA VAL A 135 7.03 4.47 7.12
C VAL A 135 8.06 4.22 6.02
N GLY A 136 7.69 4.47 4.76
CA GLY A 136 8.60 4.39 3.63
C GLY A 136 9.80 5.33 3.79
N TYR A 137 9.56 6.60 4.09
CA TYR A 137 10.60 7.59 4.33
C TYR A 137 11.54 7.18 5.47
N LEU A 138 11.00 6.78 6.63
CA LEU A 138 11.79 6.35 7.79
C LEU A 138 12.61 5.08 7.51
N SER A 139 12.07 4.15 6.70
CA SER A 139 12.80 2.93 6.34
C SER A 139 14.07 3.23 5.55
N VAL A 140 14.05 4.23 4.67
CA VAL A 140 15.19 4.60 3.82
C VAL A 140 16.39 5.05 4.67
N TRP A 141 16.15 5.78 5.77
CA TRP A 141 17.20 6.24 6.68
C TRP A 141 18.06 5.11 7.28
N LEU A 142 17.52 3.90 7.39
CA LEU A 142 18.26 2.74 7.89
C LEU A 142 19.22 2.14 6.85
N PHE A 143 19.12 2.56 5.59
CA PHE A 143 19.87 2.02 4.45
C PHE A 143 20.63 3.09 3.64
N LEU A 144 20.68 4.34 4.14
CA LEU A 144 21.56 5.40 3.65
C LEU A 144 22.98 5.17 4.18
#